data_AF-A0A3R9FFE4-F1
#
_entry.id   AF-A0A3R9FFE4-F1
#
_cell.length_a   1.000
_cell.length_b   1.000
_cell.length_c   1.000
_cell.angle_alpha   90.00
_cell.angle_beta   90.00
_cell.angle_gamma   90.00
#
_symmetry.space_group_name_H-M   'P 1'
#
loop_
_entity.id
_entity.type
_entity.pdbx_description
1 polymer ?
#
loop_
_entity_poly.entity_id
_entity_poly.type
_entity_poly.pdbx_seq_one_letter_code
_entity_poly.pdbx_strand_id
1 'polypeptide(L)'
;MAGSAHTDVAAYVLGVLSEAENTQFEAHLMNCPHCQLDLIELYQLPDVLDLVKRSWPEPPMPAPGPRTLAPGPRVLRGLMEEATVKRRRRKRLGLLAGAAAAALVVAGPLVTLAVRPADAVPPASLAAPSSKQAPPETGVLATSVPPAQPGGGQTYGRGSGGSAVNALVTVSPVEWGSRVELELRGIVGPVKCQLVAISTAGDERVVSSWAVPPKGFGIPGSPEPLRLQGTISLAMDQISRFEVRGDDGSVLVSVQR
;
A
#
# COMPACT_ATOMS: atom_id res chain seq x y z
N MET A 1 8.51 17.78 4.35
CA MET A 1 8.22 16.76 5.37
C MET A 1 7.11 17.32 6.24
N ALA A 2 5.84 16.98 5.98
CA ALA A 2 4.68 17.65 6.63
C ALA A 2 3.53 16.67 6.91
N GLY A 3 3.83 15.37 7.01
CA GLY A 3 2.81 14.31 7.14
C GLY A 3 2.79 13.58 8.49
N SER A 4 3.61 13.96 9.47
CA SER A 4 3.73 13.24 10.75
C SER A 4 3.36 14.06 12.00
N ALA A 5 3.22 15.39 11.92
CA ALA A 5 3.13 16.24 13.11
C ALA A 5 1.84 16.07 13.94
N HIS A 6 0.74 15.64 13.30
CA HIS A 6 -0.54 15.44 13.98
C HIS A 6 -0.62 14.12 14.77
N THR A 7 0.26 13.16 14.48
CA THR A 7 0.28 11.86 15.18
C THR A 7 0.98 11.97 16.56
N ASP A 8 1.70 13.06 16.79
CA ASP A 8 2.50 13.27 18.00
C ASP A 8 1.67 13.75 19.20
N VAL A 9 0.39 14.12 19.01
CA VAL A 9 -0.50 14.58 20.10
C VAL A 9 -0.67 13.51 21.19
N ALA A 10 -0.92 12.26 20.81
CA ALA A 10 -1.05 11.15 21.75
C ALA A 10 0.29 10.86 22.45
N ALA A 11 1.40 10.97 21.73
CA ALA A 11 2.73 10.77 22.28
C ALA A 11 3.10 11.87 23.30
N TYR A 12 2.70 13.10 23.03
CA TYR A 12 2.83 14.24 23.92
C TYR A 12 2.01 14.06 25.21
N VAL A 13 0.72 13.70 25.09
CA VAL A 13 -0.17 13.46 26.23
C VAL A 13 0.30 12.29 27.11
N LEU A 14 0.81 11.23 26.51
CA LEU A 14 1.35 10.06 27.23
C LEU A 14 2.77 10.29 27.77
N GLY A 15 3.39 11.44 27.47
CA GLY A 15 4.74 11.79 27.94
C GLY A 15 5.85 10.90 27.39
N VAL A 16 5.67 10.32 26.19
CA VAL A 16 6.66 9.42 25.56
C VAL A 16 7.63 10.13 24.60
N LEU A 17 7.36 11.40 24.28
CA LEU A 17 8.24 12.23 23.46
C LEU A 17 9.51 12.64 24.22
N SER A 18 10.62 12.74 23.50
CA SER A 18 11.85 13.34 24.04
C SER A 18 11.70 14.86 24.21
N GLU A 19 12.61 15.47 24.98
CA GLU A 19 12.59 16.93 25.23
C GLU A 19 12.68 17.76 23.94
N ALA A 20 13.49 17.31 22.97
CA ALA A 20 13.61 17.96 21.67
C ALA A 20 12.31 17.85 20.84
N GLU A 21 11.65 16.69 20.89
CA GLU A 21 10.37 16.46 20.20
C GLU A 21 9.23 17.24 20.86
N ASN A 22 9.20 17.35 22.19
CA ASN A 22 8.24 18.19 22.92
C ASN A 22 8.35 19.65 22.50
N THR A 23 9.58 20.20 22.47
CA THR A 23 9.80 21.59 22.07
C THR A 23 9.32 21.85 20.64
N GLN A 24 9.58 20.90 19.73
CA GLN A 24 9.13 20.99 18.35
C GLN A 24 7.60 20.90 18.24
N PHE A 25 6.98 20.02 19.01
CA PHE A 25 5.54 19.82 19.02
C PHE A 25 4.79 21.00 19.64
N GLU A 26 5.28 21.57 20.73
CA GLU A 26 4.71 22.79 21.35
C GLU A 26 4.73 23.98 20.39
N ALA A 27 5.82 24.18 19.65
CA ALA A 27 5.89 25.22 18.62
C ALA A 27 4.84 25.01 17.51
N HIS A 28 4.58 23.76 17.13
CA HIS A 28 3.50 23.43 16.18
C HIS A 28 2.11 23.64 16.77
N LEU A 29 1.91 23.25 18.04
CA LEU A 29 0.64 23.34 18.76
C LEU A 29 0.12 24.78 18.82
N MET A 30 1.01 25.77 19.01
CA MET A 30 0.65 27.19 19.02
C MET A 30 0.00 27.69 17.72
N ASN A 31 0.29 27.02 16.60
CA ASN A 31 -0.15 27.45 15.26
C ASN A 31 -1.14 26.48 14.59
N CYS A 32 -1.54 25.40 15.27
CA CYS A 32 -2.41 24.38 14.69
C CYS A 32 -3.68 24.14 15.53
N PRO A 33 -4.84 24.68 15.10
CA PRO A 33 -6.13 24.46 15.78
C PRO A 33 -6.55 23.00 15.85
N HIS A 34 -6.16 22.18 14.86
CA HIS A 34 -6.51 20.75 14.85
C HIS A 34 -5.82 20.00 15.99
N CYS A 35 -4.50 20.18 16.16
CA CYS A 35 -3.76 19.58 17.28
C CYS A 35 -4.24 20.09 18.64
N GLN A 36 -4.71 21.34 18.72
CA GLN A 36 -5.30 21.88 19.96
C GLN A 36 -6.61 21.18 20.32
N LEU A 37 -7.46 20.89 19.32
CA LEU A 37 -8.71 20.13 19.53
C LEU A 37 -8.41 18.69 19.92
N ASP A 38 -7.48 18.03 19.22
CA ASP A 38 -7.08 16.66 19.52
C ASP A 38 -6.49 16.54 20.94
N LEU A 39 -5.76 17.56 21.40
CA LEU A 39 -5.25 17.62 22.78
C LEU A 39 -6.38 17.68 23.81
N ILE A 40 -7.45 18.42 23.54
CA ILE A 40 -8.65 18.50 24.40
C ILE A 40 -9.45 17.18 24.38
N GLU A 41 -9.41 16.42 23.29
CA GLU A 41 -10.03 15.09 23.26
C GLU A 41 -9.22 14.08 24.09
N LEU A 42 -7.89 14.15 24.01
CA LEU A 42 -7.01 13.13 24.56
C LEU A 42 -6.52 13.40 25.99
N TYR A 43 -6.64 14.60 26.56
CA TYR A 43 -6.08 14.90 27.89
C TYR A 43 -6.65 14.03 29.03
N GLN A 44 -7.86 13.48 28.88
CA GLN A 44 -8.47 12.58 29.87
C GLN A 44 -7.98 11.13 29.76
N LEU A 45 -7.34 10.77 28.64
CA LEU A 45 -6.90 9.40 28.38
C LEU A 45 -5.91 8.86 29.43
N PRO A 46 -4.88 9.61 29.89
CA PRO A 46 -3.94 9.12 30.89
C PRO A 46 -4.63 8.67 32.18
N ASP A 47 -5.63 9.41 32.65
CA ASP A 47 -6.38 9.07 33.87
C ASP A 47 -7.17 7.77 33.71
N VAL A 48 -7.80 7.57 32.55
CA VAL A 48 -8.51 6.33 32.21
C VAL A 48 -7.54 5.16 32.13
N LEU A 49 -6.36 5.35 31.52
CA LEU A 49 -5.33 4.31 31.44
C LEU A 49 -4.78 3.95 32.82
N ASP A 50 -4.63 4.93 33.71
CA ASP A 50 -4.25 4.70 35.11
C ASP A 50 -5.29 3.87 35.87
N LEU A 51 -6.59 4.09 35.61
CA LEU A 51 -7.66 3.30 36.20
C LEU A 51 -7.64 1.85 35.68
N VAL A 52 -7.37 1.66 34.39
CA VAL A 52 -7.21 0.32 33.79
C VAL A 52 -6.00 -0.39 34.39
N LYS A 53 -4.86 0.30 34.53
CA LYS A 53 -3.64 -0.24 35.13
C LYS A 53 -3.84 -0.71 36.58
N ARG A 54 -4.73 -0.05 37.33
CA ARG A 54 -5.05 -0.44 38.72
C ARG A 54 -6.04 -1.59 38.80
N SER A 55 -7.01 -1.64 37.89
CA SER A 55 -8.06 -2.68 37.87
C SER A 55 -7.58 -3.98 37.22
N TRP A 56 -6.57 -3.92 36.37
CA TRP A 56 -5.93 -5.06 35.73
C TRP A 56 -4.51 -5.23 36.27
N PRO A 57 -4.27 -6.04 37.31
CA PRO A 57 -2.92 -6.35 37.74
C PRO A 57 -2.15 -6.97 36.57
N GLU A 58 -0.88 -6.60 36.45
CA GLU A 58 -0.03 -7.02 35.34
C GLU A 58 -0.08 -8.56 35.24
N PRO A 59 -0.57 -9.13 34.11
CA PRO A 59 -0.49 -10.57 33.93
C PRO A 59 0.98 -10.95 34.06
N PRO A 60 1.33 -12.08 34.71
CA PRO A 60 2.72 -12.49 34.85
C PRO A 60 3.32 -12.51 33.45
N MET A 61 4.14 -11.51 33.14
CA MET A 61 4.77 -11.37 31.84
C MET A 61 5.47 -12.70 31.60
N PRO A 62 5.08 -13.48 30.57
CA PRO A 62 5.85 -14.67 30.25
C PRO A 62 7.27 -14.20 30.02
N ALA A 63 8.22 -14.82 30.73
CA ALA A 63 9.64 -14.53 30.58
C ALA A 63 9.95 -14.41 29.08
N PRO A 64 10.76 -13.42 28.64
CA PRO A 64 10.96 -13.13 27.23
C PRO A 64 11.25 -14.42 26.46
N GLY A 65 10.25 -14.91 25.75
CA GLY A 65 10.46 -16.03 24.85
C GLY A 65 11.42 -15.56 23.76
N PRO A 66 12.13 -16.47 23.07
CA PRO A 66 13.06 -16.13 21.99
C PRO A 66 12.44 -15.34 20.81
N ARG A 67 11.14 -15.02 20.85
CA ARG A 67 10.39 -14.23 19.88
C ARG A 67 10.12 -12.77 20.30
N THR A 68 10.31 -12.38 21.56
CA THR A 68 10.14 -10.98 22.02
C THR A 68 11.46 -10.23 22.14
N LEU A 69 12.59 -10.86 21.79
CA LEU A 69 13.77 -10.07 21.44
C LEU A 69 13.42 -9.22 20.24
N ALA A 70 13.40 -7.90 20.44
CA ALA A 70 13.60 -6.91 19.39
C ALA A 70 14.54 -7.49 18.32
N PRO A 71 14.24 -7.35 17.01
CA PRO A 71 15.07 -7.90 15.96
C PRO A 71 16.53 -7.60 16.28
N GLY A 72 17.31 -8.64 16.59
CA GLY A 72 18.61 -8.45 17.21
C GLY A 72 19.46 -7.50 16.36
N PRO A 73 20.45 -6.80 16.94
CA PRO A 73 21.24 -5.79 16.24
C PRO A 73 21.88 -6.28 14.93
N ARG A 74 21.95 -7.60 14.70
CA ARG A 74 22.34 -8.22 13.43
C ARG A 74 21.28 -8.12 12.33
N VAL A 75 19.99 -8.23 12.65
CA VAL A 75 18.88 -8.11 11.67
C VAL A 75 18.72 -6.64 11.26
N LEU A 76 18.80 -5.72 12.23
CA LEU A 76 18.86 -4.28 11.97
C LEU A 76 20.10 -3.89 11.15
N ARG A 77 21.27 -4.45 11.46
CA ARG A 77 22.48 -4.27 10.64
C ARG A 77 22.32 -4.81 9.23
N GLY A 78 21.75 -6.01 9.06
CA GLY A 78 21.48 -6.58 7.75
C GLY A 78 20.60 -5.68 6.90
N LEU A 79 19.52 -5.15 7.46
CA LEU A 79 18.61 -4.24 6.76
C LEU A 79 19.26 -2.88 6.44
N MET A 80 20.09 -2.35 7.34
CA MET A 80 20.86 -1.12 7.08
C MET A 80 21.94 -1.33 6.02
N GLU A 81 22.61 -2.47 6.03
CA GLU A 81 23.64 -2.83 5.07
C GLU A 81 23.04 -3.02 3.67
N GLU A 82 21.91 -3.73 3.57
CA GLU A 82 21.10 -3.86 2.35
C GLU A 82 20.67 -2.49 1.80
N ALA A 83 20.22 -1.58 2.67
CA ALA A 83 19.81 -0.23 2.29
C ALA A 83 20.99 0.62 1.80
N THR A 84 22.18 0.51 2.41
CA THR A 84 23.37 1.24 1.97
C THR A 84 23.90 0.73 0.63
N VAL A 85 23.85 -0.58 0.37
CA VAL A 85 24.24 -1.19 -0.91
C VAL A 85 23.31 -0.69 -2.03
N LYS A 86 21.98 -0.69 -1.79
CA LYS A 86 20.98 -0.20 -2.75
C LYS A 86 21.15 1.30 -3.04
N ARG A 87 21.46 2.12 -2.02
CA ARG A 87 21.71 3.57 -2.17
C ARG A 87 23.01 3.85 -2.94
N ARG A 88 24.08 3.08 -2.70
CA ARG A 88 25.35 3.18 -3.43
C ARG A 88 25.17 2.83 -4.91
N ARG A 89 24.40 1.79 -5.24
CA ARG A 89 24.10 1.40 -6.63
C ARG A 89 23.32 2.49 -7.36
N ARG A 90 22.28 3.06 -6.74
CA ARG A 90 21.51 4.19 -7.30
C ARG A 90 22.36 5.44 -7.51
N LYS A 91 23.26 5.79 -6.57
CA LYS A 91 24.18 6.92 -6.74
C LYS A 91 25.16 6.71 -7.89
N ARG A 92 25.73 5.50 -8.06
CA ARG A 92 26.63 5.17 -9.18
C ARG A 92 25.92 5.22 -10.54
N LEU A 93 24.71 4.68 -10.63
CA LEU A 93 23.89 4.77 -11.85
C LEU A 93 23.49 6.23 -12.17
N GLY A 94 23.14 7.02 -11.15
CA GLY A 94 22.85 8.45 -11.32
C GLY A 94 24.05 9.27 -11.75
N LEU A 95 25.25 8.95 -11.25
CA LEU A 95 26.51 9.59 -11.68
C LEU A 95 26.84 9.26 -13.15
N LEU A 96 26.66 8.01 -13.56
CA LEU A 96 26.84 7.61 -14.97
C LEU A 96 25.83 8.29 -15.91
N ALA A 97 24.56 8.36 -15.49
CA ALA A 97 23.53 9.08 -16.25
C ALA A 97 23.79 10.59 -16.30
N GLY A 98 24.26 11.19 -15.19
CA GLY A 98 24.64 12.61 -15.13
C GLY A 98 25.85 12.94 -16.01
N ALA A 99 26.86 12.07 -16.06
CA ALA A 99 28.02 12.23 -16.93
C ALA A 99 27.64 12.16 -18.42
N ALA A 100 26.73 11.25 -18.81
CA ALA A 100 26.21 11.18 -20.17
C ALA A 100 25.42 12.44 -20.57
N ALA A 101 24.60 12.98 -19.66
CA ALA A 101 23.87 14.23 -19.90
C ALA A 101 24.82 15.44 -20.02
N ALA A 102 25.86 15.53 -19.19
CA ALA A 102 26.86 16.60 -19.28
C ALA A 102 27.64 16.55 -20.61
N ALA A 103 27.98 15.35 -21.11
CA ALA A 103 28.63 15.19 -22.41
C ALA A 103 27.76 15.67 -23.58
N LEU A 104 26.44 15.43 -23.53
CA LEU A 104 25.49 15.92 -24.54
C LEU A 104 25.33 17.45 -24.50
N VAL A 105 25.36 18.06 -23.31
CA VAL A 105 25.27 19.53 -23.16
C VAL A 105 26.55 20.23 -23.61
N VAL A 106 27.72 19.60 -23.50
CA VAL A 106 29.00 20.16 -23.97
C VAL A 106 29.21 19.95 -25.48
N ALA A 107 28.61 18.91 -26.08
CA ALA A 107 28.67 18.68 -27.53
C ALA A 107 27.63 19.50 -28.33
N GLY A 108 26.52 19.90 -27.71
CA GLY A 108 25.46 20.70 -28.33
C GLY A 108 25.84 22.10 -28.86
N PRO A 109 26.75 22.88 -28.24
CA PRO A 109 27.02 24.25 -28.68
C PRO A 109 27.81 24.34 -30.00
N LEU A 110 28.45 23.26 -30.46
CA LEU A 110 29.31 23.29 -31.65
C LEU A 110 28.57 23.17 -32.99
N VAL A 111 27.26 22.90 -33.00
CA VAL A 111 26.48 22.68 -34.23
C VAL A 111 25.67 23.91 -34.69
N THR A 112 25.60 24.99 -33.90
CA THR A 112 24.75 26.15 -34.23
C THR A 112 25.47 27.32 -34.91
N LEU A 113 26.77 27.19 -35.25
CA LEU A 113 27.54 28.25 -35.92
C LEU A 113 27.69 28.08 -37.45
N ALA A 114 26.85 27.25 -38.06
CA ALA A 114 26.75 27.18 -39.52
C ALA A 114 25.28 27.28 -39.90
N VAL A 115 24.98 28.23 -40.77
CA VAL A 115 23.69 28.48 -41.43
C VAL A 115 22.80 29.53 -40.76
N ARG A 116 22.96 30.77 -41.24
CA ARG A 116 21.88 31.70 -41.60
C ARG A 116 22.39 32.60 -42.73
N PRO A 117 21.52 33.32 -43.47
CA PRO A 117 20.07 33.17 -43.73
C PRO A 117 19.71 33.36 -45.24
N ALA A 118 18.44 33.21 -45.64
CA ALA A 118 17.84 33.93 -46.77
C ALA A 118 16.29 33.96 -46.72
N ASP A 119 15.76 35.09 -47.18
CA ASP A 119 14.41 35.70 -47.22
C ASP A 119 13.17 34.81 -47.52
N ALA A 120 12.03 35.01 -46.82
CA ALA A 120 10.83 35.83 -47.15
C ALA A 120 10.00 35.27 -48.35
N VAL A 121 8.69 34.94 -48.28
CA VAL A 121 7.46 35.77 -48.10
C VAL A 121 6.22 34.84 -47.94
N PRO A 122 5.11 35.24 -47.25
CA PRO A 122 3.88 34.44 -46.96
C PRO A 122 2.73 34.73 -47.99
N PRO A 123 1.44 34.26 -47.91
CA PRO A 123 0.46 34.54 -46.83
C PRO A 123 -0.68 33.49 -46.56
N ALA A 124 -1.45 33.79 -45.50
CA ALA A 124 -2.89 33.55 -45.32
C ALA A 124 -3.40 32.10 -45.10
N SER A 125 -4.33 31.79 -44.19
CA SER A 125 -5.10 32.56 -43.21
C SER A 125 -5.90 31.56 -42.34
N LEU A 126 -6.45 32.09 -41.24
CA LEU A 126 -7.66 31.70 -40.49
C LEU A 126 -7.46 31.33 -39.00
N ALA A 127 -7.74 32.38 -38.20
CA ALA A 127 -8.61 32.40 -37.03
C ALA A 127 -8.10 31.82 -35.69
N ALA A 128 -7.65 32.76 -34.85
CA ALA A 128 -7.98 32.82 -33.41
C ALA A 128 -9.35 33.56 -33.26
N PRO A 129 -10.08 33.56 -32.11
CA PRO A 129 -9.53 33.60 -30.74
C PRO A 129 -10.31 32.91 -29.59
N SER A 130 -9.59 32.71 -28.50
CA SER A 130 -9.91 33.00 -27.09
C SER A 130 -11.33 32.79 -26.52
N SER A 131 -11.40 31.97 -25.47
CA SER A 131 -12.21 32.13 -24.23
C SER A 131 -12.08 30.85 -23.39
N LYS A 132 -12.19 30.76 -22.07
CA LYS A 132 -12.32 31.70 -20.95
C LYS A 132 -12.46 30.78 -19.71
N GLN A 133 -11.72 31.04 -18.65
CA GLN A 133 -11.88 30.37 -17.35
C GLN A 133 -13.11 30.92 -16.60
N ALA A 134 -13.95 30.06 -16.00
CA ALA A 134 -14.60 30.27 -14.68
C ALA A 134 -15.38 29.00 -14.20
N PRO A 135 -15.47 28.73 -12.87
CA PRO A 135 -16.08 27.55 -12.21
C PRO A 135 -17.53 27.85 -11.71
N PRO A 136 -18.20 27.07 -10.81
CA PRO A 136 -18.05 25.69 -10.30
C PRO A 136 -19.29 24.82 -10.68
N GLU A 137 -19.49 23.61 -10.13
CA GLU A 137 -20.78 23.14 -9.57
C GLU A 137 -20.62 21.79 -8.86
N THR A 138 -21.11 21.79 -7.63
CA THR A 138 -21.24 20.66 -6.72
C THR A 138 -22.30 19.69 -7.26
N GLY A 139 -21.87 18.58 -7.85
CA GLY A 139 -22.75 17.47 -8.25
C GLY A 139 -22.60 16.31 -7.28
N VAL A 140 -23.46 16.26 -6.26
CA VAL A 140 -23.71 15.03 -5.50
C VAL A 140 -24.29 14.02 -6.47
N LEU A 141 -23.49 13.04 -6.91
CA LEU A 141 -23.98 11.87 -7.62
C LEU A 141 -23.45 10.65 -6.91
N ALA A 142 -24.40 9.93 -6.32
CA ALA A 142 -24.25 8.59 -5.81
C ALA A 142 -23.34 7.77 -6.71
N THR A 143 -22.28 7.20 -6.15
CA THR A 143 -21.56 6.11 -6.81
C THR A 143 -22.50 4.91 -6.83
N SER A 144 -23.32 4.86 -7.88
CA SER A 144 -23.94 3.65 -8.36
C SER A 144 -22.83 2.62 -8.53
N VAL A 145 -22.98 1.50 -7.82
CA VAL A 145 -22.30 0.25 -8.11
C VAL A 145 -22.49 -0.02 -9.61
N PRO A 146 -21.42 -0.03 -10.43
CA PRO A 146 -21.58 -0.40 -11.83
C PRO A 146 -22.05 -1.85 -11.88
N PRO A 147 -23.08 -2.19 -12.67
CA PRO A 147 -23.47 -3.57 -12.88
C PRO A 147 -22.26 -4.35 -13.41
N ALA A 148 -22.13 -5.60 -12.94
CA ALA A 148 -21.10 -6.53 -13.36
C ALA A 148 -21.07 -6.61 -14.90
N GLN A 149 -20.05 -5.99 -15.50
CA GLN A 149 -19.77 -6.11 -16.92
C GLN A 149 -19.21 -7.52 -17.16
N PRO A 150 -19.87 -8.39 -17.94
CA PRO A 150 -19.31 -9.67 -18.31
C PRO A 150 -18.34 -9.45 -19.47
N GLY A 151 -17.04 -9.56 -19.21
CA GLY A 151 -16.03 -9.62 -20.27
C GLY A 151 -14.71 -8.95 -19.91
N GLY A 152 -13.68 -9.77 -19.66
CA GLY A 152 -12.29 -9.32 -19.49
C GLY A 152 -11.58 -9.87 -18.27
N GLY A 153 -12.29 -10.57 -17.38
CA GLY A 153 -11.66 -11.28 -16.27
C GLY A 153 -10.86 -12.47 -16.81
N GLN A 154 -9.55 -12.52 -16.55
CA GLN A 154 -8.79 -13.74 -16.82
C GLN A 154 -8.76 -14.60 -15.57
N THR A 155 -8.99 -15.88 -15.78
CA THR A 155 -8.93 -16.89 -14.74
C THR A 155 -7.46 -17.24 -14.48
N TYR A 156 -6.95 -16.81 -13.33
CA TYR A 156 -5.68 -17.27 -12.80
C TYR A 156 -6.00 -18.65 -12.20
N GLY A 157 -5.76 -19.71 -12.99
CA GLY A 157 -5.71 -21.12 -12.60
C GLY A 157 -6.78 -21.73 -11.65
N ARG A 158 -6.66 -23.05 -11.45
CA ARG A 158 -7.22 -23.72 -10.27
C ARG A 158 -6.05 -24.13 -9.40
N GLY A 159 -5.92 -23.53 -8.22
CA GLY A 159 -4.96 -23.99 -7.23
C GLY A 159 -5.51 -25.18 -6.47
N SER A 160 -4.70 -26.23 -6.31
CA SER A 160 -4.96 -27.31 -5.36
C SER A 160 -3.88 -27.27 -4.28
N GLY A 161 -4.30 -27.09 -3.03
CA GLY A 161 -3.43 -27.25 -1.87
C GLY A 161 -3.14 -28.71 -1.54
N GLY A 162 -2.20 -28.96 -0.62
CA GLY A 162 -1.90 -30.30 -0.12
C GLY A 162 -3.04 -30.96 0.68
N SER A 163 -4.12 -30.24 0.97
CA SER A 163 -5.34 -30.74 1.60
C SER A 163 -6.52 -30.18 0.85
N ALA A 164 -7.23 -30.99 0.03
CA ALA A 164 -8.59 -30.85 -0.57
C ALA A 164 -9.15 -29.47 -1.00
N VAL A 165 -8.42 -28.39 -0.84
CA VAL A 165 -8.83 -27.01 -0.98
C VAL A 165 -8.57 -26.61 -2.42
N ASN A 166 -9.64 -26.20 -3.09
CA ASN A 166 -9.61 -25.73 -4.46
C ASN A 166 -9.93 -24.24 -4.47
N ALA A 167 -9.07 -23.45 -5.11
CA ALA A 167 -9.31 -22.03 -5.34
C ALA A 167 -9.34 -21.74 -6.84
N LEU A 168 -10.31 -20.92 -7.24
CA LEU A 168 -10.42 -20.30 -8.55
C LEU A 168 -10.32 -18.79 -8.37
N VAL A 169 -9.42 -18.14 -9.09
CA VAL A 169 -9.25 -16.68 -9.01
C VAL A 169 -9.50 -16.06 -10.38
N THR A 170 -10.43 -15.10 -10.44
CA THR A 170 -10.71 -14.32 -11.64
C THR A 170 -10.25 -12.90 -11.42
N VAL A 171 -9.40 -12.39 -12.31
CA VAL A 171 -8.85 -11.03 -12.20
C VAL A 171 -9.28 -10.21 -13.40
N SER A 172 -9.90 -9.06 -13.15
CA SER A 172 -10.30 -8.10 -14.17
C SER A 172 -9.58 -6.77 -13.97
N PRO A 173 -9.13 -6.10 -15.06
CA PRO A 173 -8.49 -4.80 -14.95
C PRO A 173 -9.49 -3.72 -14.53
N VAL A 174 -9.01 -2.75 -13.75
CA VAL A 174 -9.69 -1.49 -13.43
C VAL A 174 -8.70 -0.33 -13.60
N GLU A 175 -9.17 0.91 -13.70
CA GLU A 175 -8.30 2.08 -14.01
C GLU A 175 -7.11 2.25 -13.06
N TRP A 176 -7.27 1.87 -11.80
CA TRP A 176 -6.29 2.05 -10.73
C TRP A 176 -5.64 0.74 -10.26
N GLY A 177 -5.85 -0.38 -10.95
CA GLY A 177 -5.28 -1.68 -10.58
C GLY A 177 -6.08 -2.88 -11.08
N SER A 178 -6.32 -3.83 -10.19
CA SER A 178 -7.03 -5.08 -10.52
C SER A 178 -8.16 -5.36 -9.53
N ARG A 179 -9.30 -5.81 -10.05
CA ARG A 179 -10.37 -6.43 -9.27
C ARG A 179 -10.18 -7.94 -9.28
N VAL A 180 -10.24 -8.54 -8.10
CA VAL A 180 -9.98 -9.96 -7.87
C VAL A 180 -11.23 -10.59 -7.28
N GLU A 181 -11.72 -11.64 -7.92
CA GLU A 181 -12.80 -12.50 -7.42
C GLU A 181 -12.21 -13.88 -7.11
N LEU A 182 -12.48 -14.38 -5.90
CA LEU A 182 -12.02 -15.67 -5.40
C LEU A 182 -13.23 -16.57 -5.16
N GLU A 183 -13.21 -17.78 -5.72
CA GLU A 183 -14.09 -18.88 -5.33
C GLU A 183 -13.26 -19.98 -4.66
N LEU A 184 -13.57 -20.32 -3.42
CA LEU A 184 -12.86 -21.29 -2.59
C LEU A 184 -13.78 -22.44 -2.16
N ARG A 185 -13.29 -23.67 -2.26
CA ARG A 185 -14.00 -24.90 -1.88
C ARG A 185 -13.07 -25.83 -1.10
N GLY A 186 -13.65 -26.71 -0.29
CA GLY A 186 -12.92 -27.76 0.42
C GLY A 186 -12.25 -27.28 1.72
N ILE A 187 -12.68 -26.15 2.28
CA ILE A 187 -12.10 -25.57 3.49
C ILE A 187 -12.99 -25.78 4.70
N VAL A 188 -12.41 -26.22 5.81
CA VAL A 188 -13.10 -26.48 7.09
C VAL A 188 -12.56 -25.50 8.14
N GLY A 189 -13.46 -24.83 8.85
CA GLY A 189 -13.10 -23.93 9.95
C GLY A 189 -13.10 -24.63 11.31
N PRO A 190 -12.82 -23.91 12.40
CA PRO A 190 -12.57 -22.47 12.45
C PRO A 190 -11.13 -22.12 12.07
N VAL A 191 -10.95 -21.29 11.03
CA VAL A 191 -9.62 -20.79 10.63
C VAL A 191 -9.74 -19.37 10.09
N LYS A 192 -8.75 -18.52 10.38
CA LYS A 192 -8.64 -17.19 9.77
C LYS A 192 -7.76 -17.30 8.54
N CYS A 193 -8.22 -16.71 7.43
CA CYS A 193 -7.53 -16.80 6.16
C CYS A 193 -7.37 -15.42 5.53
N GLN A 194 -6.36 -15.31 4.67
CA GLN A 194 -6.11 -14.13 3.86
C GLN A 194 -5.74 -14.54 2.43
N LEU A 195 -6.23 -13.77 1.46
CA LEU A 195 -5.83 -13.84 0.07
C LEU A 195 -4.69 -12.85 -0.15
N VAL A 196 -3.55 -13.36 -0.60
CA VAL A 196 -2.34 -12.58 -0.85
C VAL A 196 -2.01 -12.64 -2.33
N ALA A 197 -1.88 -11.47 -2.95
CA ALA A 197 -1.33 -11.33 -4.29
C ALA A 197 0.19 -11.16 -4.19
N ILE A 198 0.92 -11.89 -5.03
CA ILE A 198 2.39 -11.83 -5.08
C ILE A 198 2.78 -11.21 -6.39
N SER A 199 3.52 -10.10 -6.33
CA SER A 199 3.95 -9.38 -7.52
C SER A 199 5.05 -10.15 -8.26
N THR A 200 5.26 -9.84 -9.53
CA THR A 200 6.40 -10.34 -10.31
C THR A 200 7.76 -9.89 -9.75
N ALA A 201 7.77 -8.84 -8.93
CA ALA A 201 8.95 -8.38 -8.18
C ALA A 201 9.15 -9.13 -6.84
N GLY A 202 8.19 -9.98 -6.44
CA GLY A 202 8.22 -10.74 -5.19
C GLY A 202 7.59 -10.04 -3.99
N ASP A 203 7.02 -8.85 -4.16
CA ASP A 203 6.33 -8.14 -3.09
C ASP A 203 4.96 -8.80 -2.80
N GLU A 204 4.64 -8.96 -1.53
CA GLU A 204 3.38 -9.55 -1.09
C GLU A 204 2.37 -8.46 -0.70
N ARG A 205 1.13 -8.61 -1.13
CA ARG A 205 0.04 -7.68 -0.83
C ARG A 205 -1.23 -8.43 -0.50
N VAL A 206 -1.82 -8.12 0.66
CA VAL A 206 -3.09 -8.69 1.09
C VAL A 206 -4.22 -8.06 0.27
N VAL A 207 -5.03 -8.91 -0.38
CA VAL A 207 -6.21 -8.53 -1.17
C VAL A 207 -7.46 -8.49 -0.28
N SER A 208 -7.61 -9.49 0.60
CA SER A 208 -8.74 -9.61 1.53
C SER A 208 -8.42 -10.59 2.65
N SER A 209 -9.10 -10.46 3.79
CA SER A 209 -8.99 -11.34 4.96
C SER A 209 -10.38 -11.71 5.49
N TRP A 210 -10.57 -12.96 5.90
CA TRP A 210 -11.85 -13.48 6.39
C TRP A 210 -11.66 -14.58 7.43
N ALA A 211 -12.76 -15.00 8.07
CA ALA A 211 -12.81 -16.17 8.93
C ALA A 211 -13.71 -17.25 8.32
N VAL A 212 -13.25 -18.49 8.33
CA VAL A 212 -14.04 -19.65 7.95
C VAL A 212 -14.71 -20.20 9.22
N PRO A 213 -16.05 -20.27 9.27
CA PRO A 213 -16.77 -20.83 10.41
C PRO A 213 -16.62 -22.37 10.48
N PRO A 214 -16.94 -23.02 11.62
CA PRO A 214 -16.81 -24.47 11.78
C PRO A 214 -17.54 -25.31 10.73
N LYS A 215 -18.64 -24.80 10.16
CA LYS A 215 -19.38 -25.46 9.07
C LYS A 215 -18.58 -25.64 7.76
N GLY A 216 -17.51 -24.86 7.57
CA GLY A 216 -16.71 -24.85 6.34
C GLY A 216 -17.45 -24.36 5.09
N PHE A 217 -16.80 -24.51 3.94
CA PHE A 217 -17.34 -24.17 2.61
C PHE A 217 -16.86 -25.17 1.55
N GLY A 218 -17.75 -25.56 0.64
CA GLY A 218 -17.49 -26.51 -0.45
C GLY A 218 -17.08 -27.91 0.02
N ILE A 219 -17.68 -28.40 1.11
CA ILE A 219 -17.44 -29.72 1.72
C ILE A 219 -18.74 -30.52 1.85
N PRO A 220 -18.69 -31.86 2.08
CA PRO A 220 -19.88 -32.64 2.44
C PRO A 220 -20.54 -32.05 3.70
N GLY A 221 -21.80 -31.61 3.59
CA GLY A 221 -22.55 -30.90 4.63
C GLY A 221 -22.64 -29.38 4.45
N SER A 222 -21.74 -28.77 3.68
CA SER A 222 -21.82 -27.37 3.26
C SER A 222 -21.29 -27.20 1.83
N PRO A 223 -22.12 -27.49 0.80
CA PRO A 223 -21.66 -27.57 -0.59
C PRO A 223 -21.42 -26.20 -1.25
N GLU A 224 -21.94 -25.14 -0.65
CA GLU A 224 -21.78 -23.77 -1.16
C GLU A 224 -20.31 -23.33 -1.07
N PRO A 225 -19.73 -22.82 -2.17
CA PRO A 225 -18.39 -22.28 -2.15
C PRO A 225 -18.35 -20.95 -1.39
N LEU A 226 -17.18 -20.64 -0.84
CA LEU A 226 -16.92 -19.28 -0.37
C LEU A 226 -16.57 -18.41 -1.58
N ARG A 227 -17.31 -17.31 -1.77
CA ARG A 227 -17.03 -16.31 -2.79
C ARG A 227 -16.67 -14.99 -2.15
N LEU A 228 -15.56 -14.41 -2.59
CA LEU A 228 -15.05 -13.14 -2.09
C LEU A 228 -14.63 -12.26 -3.25
N GLN A 229 -14.85 -10.97 -3.12
CA GLN A 229 -14.39 -9.97 -4.07
C GLN A 229 -13.51 -8.97 -3.34
N GLY A 230 -12.37 -8.65 -3.94
CA GLY A 230 -11.42 -7.67 -3.46
C GLY A 230 -10.81 -6.89 -4.61
N THR A 231 -9.99 -5.91 -4.27
CA THR A 231 -9.31 -5.05 -5.23
C THR A 231 -7.91 -4.72 -4.75
N ILE A 232 -6.99 -4.56 -5.68
CA ILE A 232 -5.59 -4.27 -5.36
C ILE A 232 -5.01 -3.28 -6.36
N SER A 233 -4.09 -2.42 -5.91
CA SER A 233 -3.40 -1.43 -6.75
C SER A 233 -2.39 -2.02 -7.73
N LEU A 234 -2.16 -3.35 -7.71
CA LEU A 234 -1.29 -4.02 -8.67
C LEU A 234 -2.03 -4.16 -10.00
N ALA A 235 -1.37 -3.79 -11.08
CA ALA A 235 -1.86 -4.08 -12.42
C ALA A 235 -1.80 -5.60 -12.66
N MET A 236 -2.71 -6.08 -13.50
CA MET A 236 -2.89 -7.50 -13.74
C MET A 236 -1.60 -8.20 -14.24
N ASP A 237 -0.82 -7.52 -15.06
CA ASP A 237 0.46 -8.00 -15.59
C ASP A 237 1.60 -8.04 -14.55
N GLN A 238 1.45 -7.28 -13.46
CA GLN A 238 2.38 -7.25 -12.33
C GLN A 238 2.11 -8.36 -11.31
N ILE A 239 1.03 -9.12 -11.45
CA ILE A 239 0.67 -10.21 -10.53
C ILE A 239 1.25 -11.53 -11.06
N SER A 240 2.10 -12.17 -10.25
CA SER A 240 2.70 -13.47 -10.57
C SER A 240 1.79 -14.63 -10.16
N ARG A 241 1.25 -14.60 -8.94
CA ARG A 241 0.39 -15.65 -8.39
C ARG A 241 -0.43 -15.13 -7.22
N PHE A 242 -1.44 -15.90 -6.82
CA PHE A 242 -2.19 -15.69 -5.60
C PHE A 242 -1.98 -16.85 -4.62
N GLU A 243 -1.99 -16.53 -3.34
CA GLU A 243 -1.90 -17.52 -2.27
C GLU A 243 -3.02 -17.25 -1.26
N VAL A 244 -3.75 -18.30 -0.86
CA VAL A 244 -4.60 -18.25 0.32
C VAL A 244 -3.77 -18.79 1.48
N ARG A 245 -3.60 -17.97 2.50
CA ARG A 245 -2.80 -18.28 3.69
C ARG A 245 -3.66 -18.32 4.94
N GLY A 246 -3.32 -19.22 5.87
CA GLY A 246 -3.78 -19.17 7.24
C GLY A 246 -3.17 -17.99 8.00
N ASP A 247 -3.73 -17.67 9.16
CA ASP A 247 -3.16 -16.70 10.11
C ASP A 247 -1.82 -17.16 10.72
N ASP A 248 -1.61 -18.47 10.77
CA ASP A 248 -0.35 -19.13 11.12
C ASP A 248 0.75 -18.98 10.03
N GLY A 249 0.41 -18.38 8.88
CA GLY A 249 1.31 -18.21 7.75
C GLY A 249 1.42 -19.43 6.84
N SER A 250 0.67 -20.51 7.10
CA SER A 250 0.63 -21.69 6.24
C SER A 250 -0.03 -21.34 4.90
N VAL A 251 0.56 -21.79 3.79
CA VAL A 251 -0.06 -21.63 2.46
C VAL A 251 -1.05 -22.78 2.27
N LEU A 252 -2.34 -22.46 2.29
CA LEU A 252 -3.41 -23.44 2.12
C LEU A 252 -3.58 -23.82 0.65
N VAL A 253 -3.51 -22.84 -0.25
CA VAL A 253 -3.57 -23.06 -1.70
C VAL A 253 -2.83 -21.96 -2.43
N SER A 254 -2.10 -22.32 -3.48
CA SER A 254 -1.46 -21.40 -4.41
C SER A 254 -2.13 -21.52 -5.77
N VAL A 255 -2.45 -20.37 -6.35
CA VAL A 255 -3.11 -20.25 -7.65
C VAL A 255 -2.15 -19.49 -8.59
N GLN A 256 -1.68 -20.19 -9.62
CA GLN A 256 -0.77 -19.61 -10.60
C GLN A 256 -1.54 -18.83 -11.67
N ARG A 257 -0.86 -17.88 -12.31
CA ARG A 257 -1.35 -17.18 -13.49
C ARG A 257 -1.43 -18.11 -14.70
#